data_AF-A0A836QHQ0-F1
#
_entry.id   AF-A0A836QHQ0-F1
#
_cell.length_a   1.000
_cell.length_b   1.000
_cell.length_c   1.000
_cell.angle_alpha   90.00
_cell.angle_beta   90.00
_cell.angle_gamma   90.00
#
_symmetry.space_group_name_H-M   'P 1'
#
loop_
_entity.id
_entity.type
_entity.pdbx_description
1 polymer ?
#
loop_
_entity_poly.entity_id
_entity_poly.type
_entity_poly.pdbx_seq_one_letter_code
_entity_poly.pdbx_strand_id
1 'polypeptide(L)' 'MVEMEVKGVQISSKAYHRVVLKEKDGEAYLHIVIGPNEARAISLAHNDQSPARPLSYDLACSLLEEAEASISRVTITALH' A
#
# COMPACT_ATOMS: atom_id res chain seq x y z
N MET A 1 6.61 -4.39 17.62
CA MET A 1 6.12 -4.30 16.23
C MET A 1 7.35 -4.22 15.33
N VAL A 2 7.31 -4.85 14.17
CA VAL A 2 8.42 -4.88 13.22
C VAL A 2 8.17 -3.81 12.15
N GLU A 3 9.15 -2.94 11.89
CA GLU A 3 9.06 -1.96 10.80
C GLU A 3 9.21 -2.67 9.46
N MET A 4 8.28 -2.42 8.55
CA MET A 4 8.25 -3.07 7.24
C MET A 4 8.09 -2.04 6.14
N GLU A 5 8.78 -2.30 5.02
CA GLU A 5 8.75 -1.49 3.81
C GLU A 5 8.03 -2.25 2.69
N VAL A 6 7.36 -1.50 1.81
CA VAL A 6 6.72 -2.08 0.62
C VAL A 6 7.81 -2.44 -0.37
N LYS A 7 8.07 -3.75 -0.55
CA LYS A 7 9.03 -4.25 -1.53
C LYS A 7 8.48 -4.21 -2.95
N GLY A 8 7.16 -4.33 -3.09
CA GLY A 8 6.46 -4.20 -4.36
C GLY A 8 5.09 -4.87 -4.36
N VAL A 9 4.39 -4.74 -5.50
CA VAL A 9 3.08 -5.34 -5.73
C VAL A 9 3.21 -6.38 -6.84
N GLN A 10 2.78 -7.61 -6.56
CA GLN A 10 2.73 -8.69 -7.53
C GLN A 10 1.32 -8.78 -8.09
N ILE A 11 1.15 -8.37 -9.35
CA ILE A 11 -0.12 -8.44 -10.08
C ILE A 11 -0.17 -9.79 -10.80
N SER A 12 -1.18 -10.61 -10.48
CA SER A 12 -1.38 -11.91 -11.11
C SER A 12 -2.49 -11.87 -12.14
N SER A 13 -2.32 -12.58 -13.26
CA SER A 13 -3.40 -12.87 -14.21
C SER A 13 -4.39 -13.92 -13.69
N LYS A 14 -4.02 -14.66 -12.63
CA LYS A 14 -4.82 -15.76 -12.03
C LYS A 14 -5.58 -15.34 -10.76
N ALA A 15 -5.92 -14.05 -10.64
CA ALA A 15 -6.76 -13.42 -9.60
C ALA A 15 -6.12 -13.11 -8.23
N TYR A 16 -4.96 -13.66 -7.86
CA TYR A 16 -4.35 -13.39 -6.55
C TYR A 16 -3.29 -12.28 -6.61
N HIS A 17 -3.72 -11.02 -6.53
CA HIS A 17 -2.81 -9.89 -6.34
C HIS A 17 -2.29 -9.88 -4.91
N ARG A 18 -1.02 -9.48 -4.72
CA ARG A 18 -0.45 -9.36 -3.38
C ARG A 18 0.51 -8.18 -3.27
N VAL A 19 0.49 -7.52 -2.12
CA VAL A 19 1.57 -6.62 -1.71
C VAL A 19 2.59 -7.42 -0.90
N VAL A 20 3.87 -7.18 -1.18
CA VAL A 20 4.98 -7.81 -0.48
C VAL A 20 5.61 -6.76 0.43
N LEU A 21 5.56 -7.02 1.72
CA LEU A 21 6.25 -6.24 2.74
C LEU A 21 7.55 -6.95 3.11
N LYS A 22 8.64 -6.20 3.22
CA LYS A 22 9.93 -6.69 3.71
C LYS A 22 10.24 -6.02 5.04
N GLU A 23 10.71 -6.78 6.02
CA GLU A 23 11.32 -6.21 7.22
C GLU A 23 12.52 -5.32 6.85
N LYS A 24 12.60 -4.13 7.46
CA LYS A 24 13.61 -3.13 7.12
C LYS A 24 15.04 -3.61 7.38
N ASP A 25 15.27 -4.20 8.55
CA ASP A 25 16.58 -4.64 9.03
C ASP A 25 16.74 -6.17 9.04
N GLY A 26 15.87 -6.91 8.33
CA GLY A 26 15.80 -8.35 8.38
C GLY A 26 15.51 -9.02 7.03
N GLU A 27 15.35 -10.34 7.09
CA GLU A 27 15.06 -11.19 5.91
C GLU A 27 13.61 -11.67 5.87
N ALA A 28 12.76 -11.24 6.81
CA ALA A 28 11.36 -11.64 6.85
C ALA A 28 10.54 -10.92 5.77
N TYR A 29 9.62 -11.67 5.17
CA TYR A 29 8.65 -11.16 4.20
C TYR A 29 7.24 -11.47 4.67
N LEU A 30 6.34 -10.50 4.49
CA LEU A 30 4.92 -10.66 4.71
C LEU A 30 4.17 -10.43 3.39
N HIS A 31 3.43 -11.44 2.95
CA HIS A 31 2.60 -11.39 1.75
C HIS A 31 1.14 -11.17 2.15
N ILE A 32 0.54 -10.07 1.68
CA ILE A 32 -0.88 -9.77 1.93
C ILE A 32 -1.61 -9.81 0.59
N VAL A 33 -2.61 -10.70 0.50
CA VAL A 33 -3.49 -10.78 -0.68
C VAL A 33 -4.44 -9.59 -0.67
N ILE A 34 -4.54 -8.91 -1.80
CA ILE A 34 -5.36 -7.71 -1.97
C ILE A 34 -6.18 -7.80 -3.25
N GLY A 35 -7.20 -6.96 -3.38
CA GLY A 35 -8.01 -6.86 -4.59
C GLY A 35 -7.27 -6.19 -5.75
N PRO A 36 -7.82 -6.29 -6.97
CA PRO A 36 -7.22 -5.72 -8.18
C PRO A 36 -7.13 -4.19 -8.15
N ASN A 37 -8.11 -3.52 -7.54
CA ASN A 37 -8.15 -2.06 -7.48
C ASN A 37 -7.08 -1.51 -6.53
N GLU A 38 -6.93 -2.14 -5.37
CA GLU A 38 -5.90 -1.84 -4.38
C GLU A 38 -4.52 -2.09 -4.97
N ALA A 39 -4.34 -3.24 -5.63
CA ALA A 39 -3.08 -3.58 -6.28
C ALA A 39 -2.67 -2.54 -7.33
N ARG A 40 -3.64 -2.05 -8.13
CA ARG A 40 -3.39 -1.00 -9.12
C ARG A 40 -3.00 0.33 -8.46
N ALA A 41 -3.73 0.76 -7.43
CA ALA A 41 -3.45 2.02 -6.74
C ALA A 41 -2.06 2.00 -6.08
N ILE A 42 -1.75 0.94 -5.33
CA ILE A 42 -0.44 0.78 -4.67
C ILE A 42 0.68 0.68 -5.71
N SER A 43 0.47 -0.07 -6.80
CA SER A 43 1.46 -0.18 -7.88
C SER A 43 1.73 1.17 -8.53
N LEU A 44 0.71 2.00 -8.77
CA LEU A 44 0.89 3.30 -9.37
C LEU A 44 1.72 4.22 -8.45
N ALA A 45 1.33 4.29 -7.17
CA ALA A 45 2.04 5.07 -6.16
C ALA A 45 3.49 4.58 -5.93
N HIS A 46 3.72 3.26 -5.88
CA HIS A 46 5.05 2.69 -5.67
C HIS A 46 6.02 2.93 -6.85
N ASN A 47 5.49 3.19 -8.05
CA ASN A 47 6.29 3.55 -9.22
C ASN A 47 6.33 5.07 -9.46
N ASP A 48 5.94 5.88 -8.47
CA ASP A 48 5.85 7.35 -8.55
C ASP A 48 5.04 7.84 -9.77
N GLN A 49 4.06 7.05 -10.19
CA GLN A 49 3.17 7.40 -11.28
C GLN A 49 1.95 8.13 -10.72
N SER A 50 1.58 9.24 -11.33
CA SER A 50 0.38 9.99 -10.97
C SER A 50 -0.68 9.86 -12.07
N PRO A 51 -1.94 9.50 -11.73
CA PRO A 51 -3.02 9.44 -12.71
C PRO A 51 -3.49 10.84 -13.10
N ALA A 52 -4.16 10.96 -14.25
CA ALA A 52 -4.67 12.25 -14.74
C ALA A 52 -5.74 12.89 -13.84
N ARG A 53 -6.36 12.10 -12.96
CA ARG A 53 -7.34 12.52 -11.97
C ARG A 53 -7.02 11.81 -10.65
N PRO A 54 -7.22 12.47 -9.49
CA PRO A 54 -7.00 11.85 -8.19
C PRO A 54 -7.82 10.56 -8.04
N LEU A 55 -7.19 9.51 -7.52
CA LEU A 55 -7.86 8.29 -7.08
C LEU A 55 -8.47 8.48 -5.69
N SER A 56 -9.24 7.48 -5.24
CA SER A 56 -9.88 7.51 -3.91
C SER A 56 -8.88 7.76 -2.77
N TYR A 57 -7.67 7.20 -2.85
CA TYR A 57 -6.64 7.36 -1.84
C TYR A 57 -5.99 8.75 -1.89
N ASP A 58 -5.78 9.31 -3.08
CA ASP A 58 -5.28 10.68 -3.24
C ASP A 58 -6.28 11.67 -2.64
N LEU A 59 -7.57 11.50 -2.95
CA LEU A 59 -8.63 12.33 -2.37
C LEU A 59 -8.69 12.19 -0.84
N ALA A 60 -8.53 10.98 -0.30
CA ALA A 60 -8.50 10.78 1.15
C ALA A 60 -7.31 11.50 1.80
N CYS A 61 -6.13 11.50 1.18
CA CYS A 61 -4.98 12.28 1.64
C CYS A 61 -5.27 13.79 1.59
N SER A 62 -5.84 14.30 0.49
CA SER A 62 -6.20 15.72 0.38
C SER A 62 -7.22 16.14 1.46
N LEU A 63 -8.19 15.29 1.80
CA LEU A 63 -9.14 15.57 2.88
C LEU A 63 -8.46 15.66 4.26
N LEU A 64 -7.44 14.84 4.52
CA LEU A 64 -6.65 14.92 5.75
C LEU A 64 -5.81 16.20 5.78
N GLU A 65 -5.19 16.56 4.66
CA GLU A 65 -4.39 17.78 4.53
C GLU A 65 -5.24 19.04 4.79
N GLU A 66 -6.44 19.12 4.19
CA GLU A 66 -7.40 20.22 4.44
C GLU A 66 -7.89 20.28 5.89
N ALA A 67 -7.85 19.15 6.60
CA ALA A 67 -8.17 19.07 8.03
C ALA A 67 -6.95 19.31 8.93
N GLU A 68 -5.80 19.71 8.37
CA GLU A 68 -4.53 19.86 9.09
C GLU A 68 -4.09 18.57 9.82
N ALA A 69 -4.45 17.41 9.27
CA ALA A 69 -4.16 16.09 9.81
C ALA A 69 -3.12 15.36 8.95
N SER A 70 -2.32 14.49 9.60
CA SER A 70 -1.34 13.65 8.91
C SER A 70 -1.36 12.21 9.42
N ILE A 71 -1.02 11.27 8.54
CA ILE A 71 -0.89 9.85 8.87
C ILE A 71 0.49 9.64 9.49
N SER A 72 0.54 9.40 10.80
CA SER A 72 1.79 9.18 11.52
C SER A 72 2.30 7.73 11.42
N ARG A 73 1.40 6.75 11.32
CA ARG A 73 1.75 5.33 11.21
C ARG A 73 0.56 4.48 10.73
N VAL A 74 0.85 3.44 9.96
CA VAL A 74 -0.07 2.33 9.67
C VAL A 74 0.44 1.05 10.37
N THR A 75 -0.44 0.25 10.96
CA THR A 75 -0.06 -0.96 11.69
C THR A 75 -0.98 -2.12 11.33
N ILE A 76 -0.39 -3.24 10.90
CA ILE A 76 -1.11 -4.50 10.69
C ILE A 76 -1.06 -5.26 12.02
N THR A 77 -2.22 -5.44 12.66
CA THR A 77 -2.31 -5.96 14.04
C THR A 77 -2.74 -7.42 14.12
N ALA A 78 -3.48 -7.91 13.14
CA ALA A 78 -4.01 -9.27 13.12
C ALA A 78 -4.17 -9.79 11.69
N LEU A 79 -4.11 -11.12 11.56
CA LEU A 79 -4.51 -11.87 10.37
C LEU A 79 -5.50 -12.94 10.87
N HIS A 80 -6.70 -12.95 10.30
CA HIS A 80 -7.76 -13.89 10.64
C HIS A 80 -7.94 -14.91 9.52
#